data_AF-A0A0M2HFG8-F1
#
_entry.id   AF-A0A0M2HFG8-F1
#
_cell.length_a   1.000
_cell.length_b   1.000
_cell.length_c   1.000
_cell.angle_alpha   90.00
_cell.angle_beta   90.00
_cell.angle_gamma   90.00
#
_symmetry.space_group_name_H-M   'P 1'
#
loop_
_entity.id
_entity.type
_entity.pdbx_description
1 polymer ?
#
loop_
_entity_poly.entity_id
_entity_poly.type
_entity_poly.pdbx_seq_one_letter_code
_entity_poly.pdbx_strand_id
1 'polypeptide(L)'
;MSPRTPALAVALTGMLVAGVFAATPAVAETGDATPTTTINGYRNVGYYGQWRATGEAQATVKRVFVDSGQAANLTHINYSFGNIAGDQAALDTARAAGVQGLDGVEPYTCFISDSAAPGPGQTDVAGDADSDFVHAFTAAQSVLGIADGAAKKQKLAGNFNQLKQLKRLYPELKINVSLGGWSWSKSFSKAVATPELRSDLAESCIDLYIRGDLPVVDGRGGAGVAAGIFDGFDLDWEWPGAPDWAQEVGNSVDPVNDKANFIAFAAELRAQLDAVETETGADYEISAFLPAGPTQINAGGWNTPELWASLDYGNLQGYDLWGSWTPETGHQGNIYGDPAHNWGLGLDTVVASYVNAGVEPSKLNLGLAAYGQGWNDAQPEPWTTSGGGFGQLTWDQLAGRDLEVHHEYTADGRFNATWAFDAATSQFWSLDDEVAVAEKTAWAIAQGLGGVDFWEVGNDRDGDLSAVSANALRAAAAGPVAGDEASVCASTTDAASTPWNATVTYRAGDLAFLDGRVFEAQWYAKGDAPGASVHGPWATLTVCGVAAGTVQEWYADTIYTKGDRVVHGGVTYTAKWWTRNQEPGGKNGPWQR
;
A
#
# COMPACT_ATOMS: atom_id res chain seq x y z
N MET A 1 46.81 -12.23 -70.71
CA MET A 1 45.80 -12.71 -69.74
C MET A 1 46.38 -12.47 -68.35
N SER A 2 45.99 -11.36 -67.71
CA SER A 2 46.48 -10.95 -66.39
C SER A 2 45.76 -11.73 -65.27
N PRO A 3 46.46 -12.21 -64.24
CA PRO A 3 45.82 -12.59 -62.99
C PRO A 3 45.74 -11.37 -62.05
N ARG A 4 44.56 -11.17 -61.47
CA ARG A 4 44.24 -10.12 -60.50
C ARG A 4 44.63 -10.58 -59.08
N THR A 5 45.23 -9.65 -58.35
CA THR A 5 45.51 -9.62 -56.90
C THR A 5 44.24 -9.64 -56.04
N PRO A 6 44.25 -10.23 -54.82
CA PRO A 6 43.24 -10.00 -53.81
C PRO A 6 43.60 -8.79 -52.94
N ALA A 7 42.60 -7.97 -52.62
CA ALA A 7 42.73 -6.78 -51.78
C ALA A 7 42.67 -7.16 -50.28
N LEU A 8 43.56 -6.52 -49.52
CA LEU A 8 43.71 -6.56 -48.08
C LEU A 8 42.61 -5.68 -47.44
N ALA A 9 41.80 -6.23 -46.53
CA ALA A 9 40.88 -5.46 -45.69
C ALA A 9 41.54 -5.15 -44.35
N VAL A 10 41.64 -3.86 -44.03
CA VAL A 10 42.22 -3.30 -42.81
C VAL A 10 41.20 -3.40 -41.68
N ALA A 11 41.57 -4.03 -40.56
CA ALA A 11 40.80 -4.03 -39.32
C ALA A 11 41.07 -2.74 -38.54
N LEU A 12 40.03 -1.93 -38.31
CA LEU A 12 40.05 -0.78 -37.41
C LEU A 12 39.57 -1.24 -36.02
N THR A 13 40.47 -1.20 -35.06
CA THR A 13 40.22 -1.41 -33.62
C THR A 13 39.62 -0.12 -33.04
N GLY A 14 38.31 -0.12 -32.76
CA GLY A 14 37.65 0.93 -32.00
C GLY A 14 37.69 0.63 -30.51
N MET A 15 38.39 1.45 -29.73
CA MET A 15 38.31 1.47 -28.27
C MET A 15 36.91 1.93 -27.85
N LEU A 16 36.16 1.07 -27.15
CA LEU A 16 34.98 1.46 -26.39
C LEU A 16 35.44 2.14 -25.10
N VAL A 17 35.27 3.45 -25.02
CA VAL A 17 35.33 4.20 -23.77
C VAL A 17 33.98 4.02 -23.08
N ALA A 18 33.95 3.29 -21.97
CA ALA A 18 32.80 3.22 -21.08
C ALA A 18 32.62 4.59 -20.43
N GLY A 19 31.65 5.37 -20.92
CA GLY A 19 31.23 6.63 -20.30
C GLY A 19 30.37 6.33 -19.09
N VAL A 20 30.86 6.68 -17.90
CA VAL A 20 30.06 6.81 -16.69
C VAL A 20 29.13 8.00 -16.91
N PHE A 21 27.86 7.74 -17.21
CA PHE A 21 26.83 8.78 -17.15
C PHE A 21 26.52 9.02 -15.67
N ALA A 22 27.06 10.10 -15.12
CA ALA A 22 26.53 10.66 -13.88
C ALA A 22 25.13 11.19 -14.21
N ALA A 23 24.09 10.52 -13.69
CA ALA A 23 22.73 10.99 -13.79
C ALA A 23 22.63 12.36 -13.12
N THR A 24 22.24 13.37 -13.87
CA THR A 24 21.77 14.64 -13.32
C THR A 24 20.44 14.41 -12.61
N PRO A 25 20.16 15.05 -11.46
CA PRO A 25 18.88 14.88 -10.78
C PRO A 25 17.77 15.34 -11.73
N ALA A 26 16.86 14.42 -12.05
CA ALA A 26 15.66 14.74 -12.81
C ALA A 26 14.78 15.65 -11.94
N VAL A 27 14.43 16.81 -12.47
CA VAL A 27 13.34 17.62 -11.92
C VAL A 27 12.05 16.90 -12.30
N ALA A 28 11.14 16.70 -11.35
CA ALA A 28 9.82 16.11 -11.61
C ALA A 28 9.16 16.83 -12.82
N GLU A 29 8.97 16.12 -13.93
CA GLU A 29 8.16 16.63 -15.03
C GLU A 29 6.69 16.51 -14.63
N THR A 30 5.97 17.64 -14.70
CA THR A 30 4.53 17.74 -14.42
C THR A 30 3.71 17.22 -15.61
N GLY A 31 3.91 15.97 -16.01
CA GLY A 31 3.18 15.32 -17.10
C GLY A 31 2.34 14.16 -16.59
N ASP A 32 1.02 14.25 -16.81
CA ASP A 32 -0.03 13.22 -16.74
C ASP A 32 -0.13 12.25 -15.53
N ALA A 33 0.75 12.32 -14.53
CA ALA A 33 0.64 11.49 -13.34
C ALA A 33 -0.42 12.02 -12.36
N THR A 34 -1.32 11.14 -11.90
CA THR A 34 -2.26 11.41 -10.81
C THR A 34 -1.50 11.90 -9.58
N PRO A 35 -1.79 13.10 -9.04
CA PRO A 35 -1.15 13.57 -7.82
C PRO A 35 -1.32 12.55 -6.69
N THR A 36 -0.21 12.12 -6.09
CA THR A 36 -0.20 11.11 -5.04
C THR A 36 0.49 11.62 -3.78
N THR A 37 0.52 10.82 -2.73
CA THR A 37 1.20 11.13 -1.47
C THR A 37 2.63 10.61 -1.50
N THR A 38 3.58 11.43 -1.06
CA THR A 38 5.02 11.10 -1.11
C THR A 38 5.73 11.39 0.22
N ILE A 39 6.88 10.76 0.41
CA ILE A 39 7.87 11.11 1.41
C ILE A 39 9.09 11.63 0.64
N ASN A 40 9.31 12.94 0.64
CA ASN A 40 10.40 13.57 -0.10
C ASN A 40 10.40 13.17 -1.60
N GLY A 41 9.24 13.11 -2.24
CA GLY A 41 9.10 12.69 -3.64
C GLY A 41 9.27 11.19 -3.91
N TYR A 42 9.10 10.34 -2.89
CA TYR A 42 9.11 8.88 -3.02
C TYR A 42 7.85 8.22 -2.42
N ARG A 43 7.45 7.07 -2.96
CA ARG A 43 6.45 6.19 -2.34
C ARG A 43 7.10 5.26 -1.32
N ASN A 44 6.35 4.98 -0.25
CA ASN A 44 6.61 3.91 0.70
C ASN A 44 5.29 3.18 0.92
N VAL A 45 5.12 2.02 0.30
CA VAL A 45 3.85 1.30 0.20
C VAL A 45 3.86 0.13 1.18
N GLY A 46 2.75 -0.11 1.89
CA GLY A 46 2.64 -1.26 2.79
C GLY A 46 1.42 -2.11 2.47
N TYR A 47 1.59 -3.42 2.26
CA TYR A 47 0.47 -4.35 2.19
C TYR A 47 -0.01 -4.70 3.61
N TYR A 48 -1.32 -4.70 3.83
CA TYR A 48 -1.95 -5.07 5.10
C TYR A 48 -2.99 -6.17 4.89
N GLY A 49 -2.73 -7.34 5.47
CA GLY A 49 -3.63 -8.49 5.39
C GLY A 49 -4.95 -8.27 6.14
N GLN A 50 -6.07 -8.49 5.46
CA GLN A 50 -7.44 -8.56 5.97
C GLN A 50 -7.54 -9.40 7.25
N TRP A 51 -6.90 -10.57 7.24
CA TRP A 51 -6.90 -11.54 8.35
C TRP A 51 -6.25 -11.00 9.64
N ARG A 52 -5.58 -9.84 9.60
CA ARG A 52 -4.97 -9.22 10.80
C ARG A 52 -6.00 -8.64 11.77
N ALA A 53 -7.25 -8.41 11.34
CA ALA A 53 -8.33 -7.90 12.19
C ALA A 53 -8.58 -8.78 13.42
N THR A 54 -8.56 -10.09 13.22
CA THR A 54 -8.93 -11.12 14.19
C THR A 54 -7.80 -12.14 14.43
N GLY A 55 -6.69 -12.01 13.70
CA GLY A 55 -5.56 -12.94 13.72
C GLY A 55 -4.69 -12.94 14.99
N GLU A 56 -3.93 -14.01 15.15
CA GLU A 56 -3.17 -14.36 16.37
C GLU A 56 -2.06 -13.34 16.74
N ALA A 57 -1.59 -12.53 15.79
CA ALA A 57 -0.53 -11.55 16.00
C ALA A 57 -0.99 -10.25 16.71
N GLN A 58 -2.30 -10.06 16.92
CA GLN A 58 -2.90 -8.81 17.41
C GLN A 58 -2.49 -7.56 16.59
N ALA A 59 -2.17 -7.75 15.32
CA ALA A 59 -1.71 -6.71 14.39
C ALA A 59 -2.89 -5.90 13.81
N THR A 60 -3.79 -5.45 14.68
CA THR A 60 -4.92 -4.58 14.29
C THR A 60 -4.43 -3.29 13.64
N VAL A 61 -5.28 -2.62 12.84
CA VAL A 61 -4.99 -1.32 12.22
C VAL A 61 -4.41 -0.32 13.23
N LYS A 62 -5.00 -0.19 14.43
CA LYS A 62 -4.47 0.69 15.49
C LYS A 62 -3.04 0.30 15.88
N ARG A 63 -2.80 -0.99 16.12
CA ARG A 63 -1.51 -1.48 16.60
C ARG A 63 -0.38 -1.28 15.57
N VAL A 64 -0.68 -1.55 14.30
CA VAL A 64 0.29 -1.50 13.20
C VAL A 64 0.51 -0.09 12.70
N PHE A 65 -0.50 0.78 12.68
CA PHE A 65 -0.37 2.09 12.04
C PHE A 65 -0.25 3.25 13.02
N VAL A 66 -0.90 3.16 14.19
CA VAL A 66 -0.96 4.26 15.17
C VAL A 66 0.02 4.04 16.31
N ASP A 67 -0.03 2.87 16.96
CA ASP A 67 0.76 2.62 18.18
C ASP A 67 2.27 2.49 17.90
N SER A 68 2.63 1.92 16.76
CA SER A 68 4.01 1.86 16.23
C SER A 68 4.44 3.13 15.50
N GLY A 69 3.48 3.93 15.00
CA GLY A 69 3.73 5.11 14.18
C GLY A 69 3.95 4.84 12.69
N GLN A 70 3.74 3.62 12.18
CA GLN A 70 4.00 3.30 10.77
C GLN A 70 3.18 4.12 9.77
N ALA A 71 1.97 4.58 10.11
CA ALA A 71 1.20 5.42 9.19
C ALA A 71 1.94 6.71 8.79
N ALA A 72 2.83 7.23 9.63
CA ALA A 72 3.66 8.39 9.29
C ALA A 72 4.86 8.04 8.39
N ASN A 73 5.19 6.75 8.28
CA ASN A 73 6.28 6.22 7.46
C ASN A 73 5.80 5.69 6.12
N LEU A 74 4.49 5.56 5.93
CA LEU A 74 3.88 5.07 4.71
C LEU A 74 3.20 6.20 3.95
N THR A 75 3.07 5.98 2.65
CA THR A 75 2.35 6.84 1.71
C THR A 75 1.07 6.16 1.24
N HIS A 76 1.09 4.83 1.18
CA HIS A 76 0.02 3.99 0.66
C HIS A 76 -0.14 2.74 1.54
N ILE A 77 -1.38 2.30 1.72
CA ILE A 77 -1.74 0.98 2.23
C ILE A 77 -2.45 0.21 1.12
N ASN A 78 -1.95 -0.96 0.77
CA ASN A 78 -2.67 -1.92 -0.05
C ASN A 78 -3.41 -2.90 0.87
N TYR A 79 -4.74 -2.82 0.92
CA TYR A 79 -5.58 -3.73 1.70
C TYR A 79 -5.73 -5.07 0.98
N SER A 80 -5.25 -6.14 1.61
CA SER A 80 -5.12 -7.47 1.04
C SER A 80 -6.13 -8.45 1.63
N PHE A 81 -7.14 -8.94 0.91
CA PHE A 81 -7.41 -8.70 -0.50
C PHE A 81 -8.91 -8.53 -0.74
N GLY A 82 -9.27 -8.07 -1.94
CA GLY A 82 -10.61 -8.25 -2.51
C GLY A 82 -10.63 -9.50 -3.39
N ASN A 83 -11.73 -10.26 -3.36
CA ASN A 83 -11.90 -11.45 -4.17
C ASN A 83 -12.84 -11.22 -5.38
N ILE A 84 -12.72 -12.09 -6.39
CA ILE A 84 -13.57 -12.13 -7.59
C ILE A 84 -14.38 -13.42 -7.57
N ALA A 85 -15.71 -13.28 -7.69
CA ALA A 85 -16.64 -14.40 -7.63
C ALA A 85 -16.36 -15.42 -8.73
N GLY A 86 -16.56 -16.70 -8.41
CA GLY A 86 -16.50 -17.79 -9.38
C GLY A 86 -17.75 -17.85 -10.25
N ASP A 87 -18.03 -19.04 -10.78
CA ASP A 87 -19.17 -19.25 -11.68
C ASP A 87 -20.53 -19.24 -10.95
N GLN A 88 -21.61 -19.19 -11.75
CA GLN A 88 -22.98 -19.19 -11.24
C GLN A 88 -23.29 -20.41 -10.36
N ALA A 89 -22.75 -21.58 -10.70
CA ALA A 89 -23.08 -22.81 -9.98
C ALA A 89 -22.47 -22.81 -8.57
N ALA A 90 -21.26 -22.25 -8.41
CA ALA A 90 -20.64 -22.02 -7.12
C ALA A 90 -21.46 -21.04 -6.28
N LEU A 91 -21.87 -19.91 -6.87
CA LEU A 91 -22.72 -18.90 -6.19
C LEU A 91 -24.06 -19.48 -5.74
N ASP A 92 -24.76 -20.21 -6.60
CA ASP A 92 -26.05 -20.83 -6.27
C ASP A 92 -25.91 -21.87 -5.15
N THR A 93 -24.83 -22.66 -5.17
CA THR A 93 -24.52 -23.64 -4.12
C THR A 93 -24.27 -22.94 -2.78
N ALA A 94 -23.50 -21.86 -2.77
CA ALA A 94 -23.19 -21.11 -1.56
C ALA A 94 -24.42 -20.41 -0.98
N ARG A 95 -25.25 -19.79 -1.83
CA ARG A 95 -26.55 -19.21 -1.42
C ARG A 95 -27.47 -20.25 -0.81
N ALA A 96 -27.55 -21.44 -1.41
CA ALA A 96 -28.34 -22.55 -0.86
C ALA A 96 -27.80 -23.06 0.48
N ALA A 97 -26.49 -22.92 0.73
CA ALA A 97 -25.85 -23.21 2.00
C ALA A 97 -26.02 -22.09 3.05
N GLY A 98 -26.59 -20.94 2.68
CA GLY A 98 -26.85 -19.81 3.58
C GLY A 98 -25.67 -18.87 3.78
N VAL A 99 -24.68 -18.89 2.88
CA VAL A 99 -23.58 -17.91 2.87
C VAL A 99 -24.17 -16.50 2.69
N GLN A 100 -23.83 -15.58 3.59
CA GLN A 100 -24.23 -14.18 3.52
C GLN A 100 -23.29 -13.39 2.60
N GLY A 101 -23.74 -12.21 2.18
CA GLY A 101 -22.93 -11.34 1.31
C GLY A 101 -23.03 -11.65 -0.19
N LEU A 102 -23.78 -12.68 -0.58
CA LEU A 102 -23.93 -13.10 -1.98
C LEU A 102 -25.24 -12.63 -2.65
N ASP A 103 -26.03 -11.81 -1.97
CA ASP A 103 -27.27 -11.25 -2.52
C ASP A 103 -26.94 -10.29 -3.65
N GLY A 104 -27.41 -10.59 -4.87
CA GLY A 104 -27.17 -9.76 -6.06
C GLY A 104 -25.76 -9.88 -6.68
N VAL A 105 -24.90 -10.75 -6.15
CA VAL A 105 -23.56 -11.00 -6.72
C VAL A 105 -23.68 -11.80 -8.02
N GLU A 106 -23.19 -11.25 -9.13
CA GLU A 106 -23.16 -11.96 -10.40
C GLU A 106 -21.82 -12.71 -10.58
N PRO A 107 -21.75 -13.75 -11.42
CA PRO A 107 -20.50 -14.47 -11.67
C PRO A 107 -19.39 -13.51 -12.12
N TYR A 108 -18.18 -13.75 -11.64
CA TYR A 108 -16.99 -12.99 -12.05
C TYR A 108 -17.01 -11.48 -11.72
N THR A 109 -17.76 -11.10 -10.69
CA THR A 109 -17.79 -9.74 -10.14
C THR A 109 -17.06 -9.66 -8.80
N CYS A 110 -16.67 -8.45 -8.37
CA CYS A 110 -16.15 -8.23 -7.02
C CYS A 110 -17.24 -8.45 -5.96
N PHE A 111 -16.88 -9.08 -4.84
CA PHE A 111 -17.82 -9.35 -3.75
C PHE A 111 -17.11 -9.48 -2.39
N ILE A 112 -17.89 -9.47 -1.31
CA ILE A 112 -17.44 -9.86 0.04
C ILE A 112 -18.51 -10.79 0.64
N SER A 113 -18.12 -12.00 1.03
CA SER A 113 -18.98 -12.98 1.71
C SER A 113 -18.49 -13.27 3.13
N ASP A 114 -19.27 -14.06 3.88
CA ASP A 114 -18.88 -14.60 5.20
C ASP A 114 -18.30 -16.04 5.13
N SER A 115 -17.83 -16.48 3.95
CA SER A 115 -17.38 -17.85 3.74
C SER A 115 -15.87 -17.93 3.54
N ALA A 116 -15.15 -18.63 4.42
CA ALA A 116 -13.74 -18.92 4.18
C ALA A 116 -13.55 -19.96 3.06
N ALA A 117 -12.39 -19.93 2.39
CA ALA A 117 -12.00 -20.94 1.42
C ALA A 117 -11.77 -22.30 2.12
N PRO A 118 -12.35 -23.42 1.64
CA PRO A 118 -12.09 -24.75 2.21
C PRO A 118 -10.66 -25.26 2.00
N GLY A 119 -9.93 -24.67 1.06
CA GLY A 119 -8.53 -24.97 0.76
C GLY A 119 -8.02 -24.25 -0.49
N PRO A 120 -6.75 -24.50 -0.88
CA PRO A 120 -6.14 -24.00 -2.11
C PRO A 120 -7.05 -24.18 -3.34
N GLY A 121 -7.19 -23.12 -4.14
CA GLY A 121 -7.99 -23.11 -5.37
C GLY A 121 -9.52 -23.21 -5.19
N GLN A 122 -10.03 -23.18 -3.96
CA GLN A 122 -11.47 -23.26 -3.65
C GLN A 122 -12.02 -21.91 -3.18
N THR A 123 -11.87 -20.90 -4.03
CA THR A 123 -12.03 -19.49 -3.66
C THR A 123 -13.21 -18.81 -4.35
N ASP A 124 -14.04 -19.56 -5.08
CA ASP A 124 -15.16 -19.04 -5.89
C ASP A 124 -16.15 -18.16 -5.12
N VAL A 125 -16.30 -18.40 -3.83
CA VAL A 125 -17.19 -17.64 -2.94
C VAL A 125 -16.49 -17.23 -1.65
N ALA A 126 -15.16 -17.29 -1.63
CA ALA A 126 -14.37 -17.01 -0.43
C ALA A 126 -14.35 -15.52 -0.08
N GLY A 127 -14.53 -15.19 1.19
CA GLY A 127 -14.47 -13.85 1.73
C GLY A 127 -14.44 -13.88 3.26
N ASP A 128 -14.13 -12.74 3.87
CA ASP A 128 -14.15 -12.59 5.33
C ASP A 128 -14.75 -11.23 5.71
N ALA A 129 -16.08 -11.16 5.55
CA ALA A 129 -16.90 -10.03 5.96
C ALA A 129 -16.74 -9.67 7.46
N ASP A 130 -16.37 -10.63 8.32
CA ASP A 130 -16.07 -10.35 9.73
C ASP A 130 -14.90 -9.40 9.82
N SER A 131 -13.74 -9.80 9.29
CA SER A 131 -12.56 -8.95 9.29
C SER A 131 -12.76 -7.64 8.55
N ASP A 132 -13.49 -7.64 7.42
CA ASP A 132 -13.67 -6.46 6.58
C ASP A 132 -14.53 -5.40 7.25
N PHE A 133 -15.77 -5.73 7.64
CA PHE A 133 -16.73 -4.72 8.08
C PHE A 133 -17.70 -5.13 9.18
N VAL A 134 -17.67 -6.38 9.67
CA VAL A 134 -18.60 -6.86 10.71
C VAL A 134 -18.00 -6.85 12.11
N HIS A 135 -16.74 -7.25 12.26
CA HIS A 135 -16.06 -7.43 13.53
C HIS A 135 -16.10 -6.16 14.39
N ALA A 136 -16.60 -6.26 15.61
CA ALA A 136 -16.70 -5.12 16.52
C ALA A 136 -15.43 -4.93 17.34
N PHE A 137 -14.68 -3.86 17.10
CA PHE A 137 -13.53 -3.51 17.91
C PHE A 137 -13.92 -2.84 19.24
N THR A 138 -13.25 -3.21 20.32
CA THR A 138 -13.37 -2.49 21.58
C THR A 138 -12.71 -1.11 21.50
N ALA A 139 -13.02 -0.22 22.44
CA ALA A 139 -12.38 1.08 22.55
C ALA A 139 -10.85 0.99 22.72
N ALA A 140 -10.31 -0.11 23.26
CA ALA A 140 -8.86 -0.28 23.40
C ALA A 140 -8.17 -0.63 22.07
N GLN A 141 -8.91 -1.30 21.18
CA GLN A 141 -8.37 -1.81 19.92
C GLN A 141 -8.64 -0.86 18.75
N SER A 142 -9.56 0.10 18.89
CA SER A 142 -9.92 1.00 17.80
C SER A 142 -9.03 2.24 17.71
N VAL A 143 -8.80 2.70 16.48
CA VAL A 143 -7.89 3.79 16.13
C VAL A 143 -8.16 5.06 16.94
N LEU A 144 -9.41 5.50 17.03
CA LEU A 144 -9.79 6.71 17.78
C LEU A 144 -10.20 6.43 19.24
N GLY A 145 -10.06 5.20 19.71
CA GLY A 145 -10.48 4.82 21.06
C GLY A 145 -11.99 4.71 21.25
N ILE A 146 -12.76 4.61 20.17
CA ILE A 146 -14.22 4.50 20.17
C ILE A 146 -14.61 3.05 19.88
N ALA A 147 -15.35 2.41 20.79
CA ALA A 147 -15.82 1.04 20.57
C ALA A 147 -16.86 0.99 19.46
N ASP A 148 -16.77 -0.02 18.59
CA ASP A 148 -17.81 -0.33 17.63
C ASP A 148 -19.08 -0.82 18.37
N GLY A 149 -20.25 -0.38 17.90
CA GLY A 149 -21.54 -0.66 18.54
C GLY A 149 -21.94 0.35 19.62
N ALA A 150 -21.13 1.37 19.90
CA ALA A 150 -21.52 2.50 20.77
C ALA A 150 -22.79 3.20 20.25
N ALA A 151 -23.00 3.22 18.93
CA ALA A 151 -24.26 3.58 18.30
C ALA A 151 -25.11 2.32 18.06
N LYS A 152 -26.39 2.35 18.47
CA LYS A 152 -27.35 1.22 18.40
C LYS A 152 -27.59 0.64 16.98
N LYS A 153 -27.06 1.25 15.92
CA LYS A 153 -27.25 0.86 14.51
C LYS A 153 -26.01 1.13 13.65
N GLN A 154 -24.81 0.96 14.21
CA GLN A 154 -23.58 1.17 13.44
C GLN A 154 -23.52 0.20 12.26
N LYS A 155 -23.37 0.75 11.04
CA LYS A 155 -23.40 -0.01 9.78
C LYS A 155 -22.03 -0.47 9.28
N LEU A 156 -20.95 0.10 9.80
CA LEU A 156 -19.59 -0.23 9.40
C LEU A 156 -18.76 -0.51 10.66
N ALA A 157 -18.09 -1.65 10.74
CA ALA A 157 -17.01 -1.93 11.70
C ALA A 157 -15.84 -2.59 10.95
N GLY A 158 -15.20 -3.62 11.52
CA GLY A 158 -14.08 -4.31 10.90
C GLY A 158 -12.90 -3.40 10.59
N ASN A 159 -11.98 -3.91 9.78
CA ASN A 159 -10.86 -3.16 9.24
C ASN A 159 -11.34 -1.89 8.51
N PHE A 160 -12.44 -1.95 7.76
CA PHE A 160 -12.91 -0.80 6.98
C PHE A 160 -13.24 0.40 7.87
N ASN A 161 -13.91 0.21 9.02
CA ASN A 161 -14.12 1.31 9.95
C ASN A 161 -12.81 1.79 10.59
N GLN A 162 -11.86 0.91 10.86
CA GLN A 162 -10.57 1.31 11.41
C GLN A 162 -9.72 2.07 10.40
N LEU A 163 -9.73 1.70 9.13
CA LEU A 163 -9.08 2.43 8.03
C LEU A 163 -9.77 3.79 7.81
N LYS A 164 -11.10 3.85 7.89
CA LYS A 164 -11.85 5.12 7.87
C LYS A 164 -11.44 6.04 9.01
N GLN A 165 -11.24 5.48 10.21
CA GLN A 165 -10.71 6.21 11.35
C GLN A 165 -9.24 6.61 11.15
N LEU A 166 -8.43 5.78 10.51
CA LEU A 166 -7.03 6.06 10.20
C LEU A 166 -6.90 7.24 9.23
N LYS A 167 -7.74 7.34 8.19
CA LYS A 167 -7.76 8.52 7.29
C LYS A 167 -8.12 9.82 7.99
N ARG A 168 -8.82 9.76 9.13
CA ARG A 168 -9.04 10.95 9.97
C ARG A 168 -7.76 11.41 10.69
N LEU A 169 -6.84 10.47 10.93
CA LEU A 169 -5.53 10.72 11.52
C LEU A 169 -4.43 10.99 10.47
N TYR A 170 -4.60 10.48 9.25
CA TYR A 170 -3.64 10.61 8.16
C TYR A 170 -4.44 10.83 6.85
N PRO A 171 -4.97 12.04 6.62
CA PRO A 171 -5.88 12.29 5.49
C PRO A 171 -5.22 12.14 4.12
N GLU A 172 -3.90 12.32 4.05
CA GLU A 172 -3.11 12.12 2.83
C GLU A 172 -2.75 10.65 2.60
N LEU A 173 -2.90 9.76 3.59
CA LEU A 173 -2.57 8.35 3.40
C LEU A 173 -3.54 7.72 2.40
N LYS A 174 -2.98 7.21 1.29
CA LYS A 174 -3.76 6.51 0.26
C LYS A 174 -4.02 5.08 0.69
N ILE A 175 -5.23 4.58 0.45
CA ILE A 175 -5.61 3.21 0.77
C ILE A 175 -6.21 2.57 -0.48
N ASN A 176 -5.51 1.63 -1.10
CA ASN A 176 -6.00 0.90 -2.26
C ASN A 176 -6.48 -0.48 -1.83
N VAL A 177 -7.50 -1.01 -2.51
CA VAL A 177 -7.85 -2.42 -2.37
C VAL A 177 -7.01 -3.24 -3.35
N SER A 178 -6.28 -4.23 -2.86
CA SER A 178 -5.55 -5.16 -3.71
C SER A 178 -6.47 -6.33 -4.09
N LEU A 179 -6.73 -6.49 -5.38
CA LEU A 179 -7.61 -7.53 -5.91
C LEU A 179 -6.78 -8.76 -6.25
N GLY A 180 -7.12 -9.90 -5.65
CA GLY A 180 -6.44 -11.18 -5.90
C GLY A 180 -5.41 -11.56 -4.85
N GLY A 181 -4.14 -11.51 -5.23
CA GLY A 181 -3.02 -12.18 -4.56
C GLY A 181 -2.96 -13.67 -4.90
N TRP A 182 -1.95 -14.34 -4.37
CA TRP A 182 -1.65 -15.76 -4.62
C TRP A 182 -2.89 -16.67 -4.58
N SER A 183 -3.70 -16.57 -3.52
CA SER A 183 -4.85 -17.46 -3.32
C SER A 183 -6.12 -17.06 -4.07
N TRP A 184 -6.37 -15.75 -4.28
CA TRP A 184 -7.65 -15.27 -4.86
C TRP A 184 -7.52 -14.86 -6.33
N SER A 185 -6.43 -15.24 -6.99
CA SER A 185 -6.24 -15.04 -8.43
C SER A 185 -7.05 -15.98 -9.34
N LYS A 186 -7.78 -16.94 -8.76
CA LYS A 186 -8.45 -18.02 -9.48
C LYS A 186 -9.35 -17.55 -10.62
N SER A 187 -10.20 -16.56 -10.35
CA SER A 187 -11.30 -16.19 -11.23
C SER A 187 -10.91 -15.16 -12.31
N PHE A 188 -9.72 -14.55 -12.23
CA PHE A 188 -9.32 -13.45 -13.12
C PHE A 188 -9.46 -13.79 -14.61
N SER A 189 -8.86 -14.90 -15.08
CA SER A 189 -8.88 -15.25 -16.51
C SER A 189 -10.30 -15.31 -17.09
N LYS A 190 -11.24 -15.86 -16.32
CA LYS A 190 -12.65 -15.88 -16.72
C LYS A 190 -13.30 -14.50 -16.62
N ALA A 191 -13.03 -13.76 -15.56
CA ALA A 191 -13.60 -12.44 -15.32
C ALA A 191 -13.19 -11.40 -16.36
N VAL A 192 -12.03 -11.55 -16.99
CA VAL A 192 -11.56 -10.61 -18.02
C VAL A 192 -11.79 -11.09 -19.47
N ALA A 193 -12.40 -12.28 -19.65
CA ALA A 193 -12.41 -12.99 -20.92
C ALA A 193 -13.13 -12.26 -22.06
N THR A 194 -14.16 -11.47 -21.76
CA THR A 194 -14.93 -10.71 -22.76
C THR A 194 -15.07 -9.24 -22.35
N PRO A 195 -15.35 -8.32 -23.29
CA PRO A 195 -15.60 -6.92 -22.96
C PRO A 195 -16.69 -6.72 -21.91
N GLU A 196 -17.77 -7.50 -22.00
CA GLU A 196 -18.89 -7.43 -21.05
C GLU A 196 -18.44 -7.84 -19.64
N LEU A 197 -17.73 -8.97 -19.50
CA LEU A 197 -17.24 -9.42 -18.19
C LEU A 197 -16.23 -8.44 -17.59
N ARG A 198 -15.38 -7.81 -18.41
CA ARG A 198 -14.46 -6.75 -17.93
C ARG A 198 -15.22 -5.53 -17.40
N SER A 199 -16.25 -5.10 -18.12
CA SER A 199 -17.11 -3.99 -17.71
C SER A 199 -17.82 -4.32 -16.40
N ASP A 200 -18.41 -5.51 -16.29
CA ASP A 200 -19.14 -5.97 -15.10
C ASP A 200 -18.19 -6.10 -13.88
N LEU A 201 -16.98 -6.64 -14.09
CA LEU A 201 -15.96 -6.71 -13.05
C LEU A 201 -15.55 -5.31 -12.58
N ALA A 202 -15.19 -4.40 -13.51
CA ALA A 202 -14.79 -3.04 -13.14
C ALA A 202 -15.91 -2.29 -12.39
N GLU A 203 -17.15 -2.34 -12.89
CA GLU A 203 -18.30 -1.68 -12.27
C GLU A 203 -18.56 -2.21 -10.86
N SER A 204 -18.60 -3.53 -10.69
CA SER A 204 -18.84 -4.14 -9.37
C SER A 204 -17.74 -3.84 -8.34
N CYS A 205 -16.47 -3.80 -8.76
CA CYS A 205 -15.38 -3.44 -7.86
C CYS A 205 -15.48 -1.96 -7.44
N ILE A 206 -15.79 -1.07 -8.38
CA ILE A 206 -16.00 0.36 -8.11
C ILE A 206 -17.19 0.57 -7.17
N ASP A 207 -18.32 -0.10 -7.39
CA ASP A 207 -19.49 -0.03 -6.52
C ASP A 207 -19.16 -0.46 -5.10
N LEU A 208 -18.50 -1.61 -4.96
CA LEU A 208 -18.21 -2.20 -3.67
C LEU A 208 -17.20 -1.39 -2.86
N TYR A 209 -16.08 -0.98 -3.47
CA TYR A 209 -14.95 -0.39 -2.74
C TYR A 209 -14.91 1.13 -2.84
N ILE A 210 -15.13 1.72 -4.02
CA ILE A 210 -15.04 3.18 -4.21
C ILE A 210 -16.34 3.86 -3.76
N ARG A 211 -17.48 3.43 -4.30
CA ARG A 211 -18.80 3.93 -3.86
C ARG A 211 -19.15 3.41 -2.47
N GLY A 212 -18.57 2.27 -2.07
CA GLY A 212 -18.67 1.75 -0.71
C GLY A 212 -20.00 1.06 -0.41
N ASP A 213 -20.60 0.45 -1.43
CA ASP A 213 -21.87 -0.27 -1.38
C ASP A 213 -21.65 -1.70 -0.87
N LEU A 214 -21.57 -1.84 0.46
CA LEU A 214 -21.32 -3.14 1.09
C LEU A 214 -22.60 -3.99 1.14
N PRO A 215 -22.50 -5.33 0.98
CA PRO A 215 -23.63 -6.21 1.23
C PRO A 215 -24.02 -6.21 2.72
N VAL A 216 -25.24 -6.65 3.02
CA VAL A 216 -25.70 -6.76 4.41
C VAL A 216 -25.32 -8.11 5.00
N VAL A 217 -24.38 -8.10 5.94
CA VAL A 217 -23.94 -9.27 6.71
C VAL A 217 -24.07 -8.96 8.19
N ASP A 218 -24.73 -9.83 8.94
CA ASP A 218 -24.95 -9.71 10.39
C ASP A 218 -25.47 -8.31 10.85
N GLY A 219 -26.31 -7.70 10.02
CA GLY A 219 -26.97 -6.41 10.29
C GLY A 219 -26.15 -5.16 9.99
N ARG A 220 -24.89 -5.32 9.56
CA ARG A 220 -23.99 -4.26 9.06
C ARG A 220 -23.98 -4.25 7.53
N GLY A 221 -23.34 -3.26 6.93
CA GLY A 221 -23.37 -3.02 5.48
C GLY A 221 -24.52 -2.10 5.03
N GLY A 222 -24.62 -1.94 3.71
CA GLY A 222 -25.55 -1.06 3.02
C GLY A 222 -24.86 -0.05 2.09
N ALA A 223 -25.66 0.66 1.30
CA ALA A 223 -25.17 1.61 0.31
C ALA A 223 -24.34 2.75 0.94
N GLY A 224 -23.19 3.05 0.35
CA GLY A 224 -22.30 4.16 0.68
C GLY A 224 -21.63 4.10 2.05
N VAL A 225 -21.76 3.00 2.80
CA VAL A 225 -21.27 2.95 4.19
C VAL A 225 -19.74 2.97 4.25
N ALA A 226 -19.07 2.38 3.26
CA ALA A 226 -17.62 2.34 3.13
C ALA A 226 -17.03 3.48 2.27
N ALA A 227 -17.87 4.38 1.73
CA ALA A 227 -17.41 5.48 0.88
C ALA A 227 -16.31 6.31 1.55
N GLY A 228 -15.32 6.72 0.74
CA GLY A 228 -14.17 7.55 1.13
C GLY A 228 -13.04 6.81 1.84
N ILE A 229 -13.12 5.48 1.98
CA ILE A 229 -12.01 4.68 2.51
C ILE A 229 -10.96 4.47 1.44
N PHE A 230 -11.36 3.95 0.28
CA PHE A 230 -10.44 3.51 -0.76
C PHE A 230 -10.16 4.62 -1.78
N ASP A 231 -8.90 4.75 -2.16
CA ASP A 231 -8.35 5.74 -3.10
C ASP A 231 -7.97 5.11 -4.45
N GLY A 232 -8.31 3.84 -4.67
CA GLY A 232 -7.91 3.14 -5.89
C GLY A 232 -7.87 1.62 -5.76
N PHE A 233 -7.24 1.01 -6.75
CA PHE A 233 -7.10 -0.44 -6.89
C PHE A 233 -5.65 -0.83 -7.12
N ASP A 234 -5.23 -1.92 -6.48
CA ASP A 234 -3.99 -2.62 -6.79
C ASP A 234 -4.34 -3.96 -7.47
N LEU A 235 -3.82 -4.18 -8.68
CA LEU A 235 -4.07 -5.40 -9.45
C LEU A 235 -3.03 -6.45 -9.10
N ASP A 236 -3.44 -7.50 -8.39
CA ASP A 236 -2.57 -8.58 -7.94
C ASP A 236 -3.04 -9.92 -8.53
N TRP A 237 -2.92 -10.06 -9.86
CA TRP A 237 -3.19 -11.33 -10.55
C TRP A 237 -1.91 -12.15 -10.68
N GLU A 238 -1.83 -13.24 -9.93
CA GLU A 238 -0.73 -14.20 -9.93
C GLU A 238 -1.09 -15.54 -10.62
N TRP A 239 -0.83 -15.76 -11.92
CA TRP A 239 -0.28 -14.83 -12.92
C TRP A 239 -0.96 -15.02 -14.30
N PRO A 240 -1.30 -13.93 -15.03
CA PRO A 240 -2.00 -14.02 -16.30
C PRO A 240 -1.21 -14.81 -17.34
N GLY A 241 -1.84 -15.85 -17.89
CA GLY A 241 -1.29 -16.70 -18.94
C GLY A 241 -0.03 -17.48 -18.59
N ALA A 242 0.39 -17.48 -17.31
CA ALA A 242 1.58 -18.18 -16.88
C ALA A 242 1.36 -19.70 -16.80
N PRO A 243 2.43 -20.51 -16.86
CA PRO A 243 2.32 -21.96 -16.69
C PRO A 243 1.84 -22.36 -15.30
N ASP A 244 1.19 -23.52 -15.17
CA ASP A 244 0.67 -24.05 -13.90
C ASP A 244 1.67 -24.12 -12.74
N TRP A 245 2.97 -24.30 -13.01
CA TRP A 245 3.99 -24.36 -11.96
C TRP A 245 4.30 -22.99 -11.32
N ALA A 246 3.89 -21.91 -11.98
CA ALA A 246 4.19 -20.53 -11.57
C ALA A 246 3.09 -19.91 -10.71
N GLN A 247 1.98 -20.61 -10.47
CA GLN A 247 0.75 -20.04 -9.90
C GLN A 247 0.06 -21.03 -8.97
N GLU A 248 -0.90 -20.55 -8.19
CA GLU A 248 -1.67 -21.38 -7.27
C GLU A 248 -2.50 -22.44 -8.03
N VAL A 249 -2.59 -23.62 -7.41
CA VAL A 249 -3.40 -24.71 -7.96
C VAL A 249 -4.87 -24.29 -8.06
N GLY A 250 -5.47 -24.57 -9.22
CA GLY A 250 -6.89 -24.31 -9.46
C GLY A 250 -7.20 -22.97 -10.12
N ASN A 251 -6.19 -22.12 -10.38
CA ASN A 251 -6.37 -20.91 -11.16
C ASN A 251 -6.94 -21.22 -12.56
N SER A 252 -7.90 -20.39 -12.99
CA SER A 252 -8.33 -20.38 -14.38
C SER A 252 -7.32 -19.63 -15.23
N VAL A 253 -6.90 -20.22 -16.36
CA VAL A 253 -5.81 -19.70 -17.18
C VAL A 253 -6.15 -19.88 -18.65
N ASP A 254 -5.90 -18.84 -19.43
CA ASP A 254 -5.87 -18.87 -20.89
C ASP A 254 -4.52 -18.29 -21.36
N PRO A 255 -3.51 -19.14 -21.62
CA PRO A 255 -2.16 -18.69 -21.98
C PRO A 255 -2.11 -17.97 -23.33
N VAL A 256 -3.17 -18.03 -24.13
CA VAL A 256 -3.27 -17.32 -25.41
C VAL A 256 -3.86 -15.93 -25.22
N ASN A 257 -4.91 -15.80 -24.40
CA ASN A 257 -5.74 -14.59 -24.34
C ASN A 257 -5.56 -13.76 -23.07
N ASP A 258 -5.08 -14.33 -21.95
CA ASP A 258 -5.01 -13.65 -20.66
C ASP A 258 -4.24 -12.33 -20.72
N LYS A 259 -3.10 -12.29 -21.41
CA LYS A 259 -2.34 -11.05 -21.63
C LYS A 259 -3.19 -9.92 -22.22
N ALA A 260 -3.84 -10.20 -23.35
CA ALA A 260 -4.62 -9.18 -24.06
C ALA A 260 -5.85 -8.77 -23.25
N ASN A 261 -6.48 -9.73 -22.58
CA ASN A 261 -7.65 -9.51 -21.75
C ASN A 261 -7.32 -8.72 -20.47
N PHE A 262 -6.18 -8.99 -19.84
CA PHE A 262 -5.70 -8.27 -18.66
C PHE A 262 -5.41 -6.80 -18.98
N ILE A 263 -4.68 -6.54 -20.06
CA ILE A 263 -4.41 -5.17 -20.54
C ILE A 263 -5.73 -4.45 -20.84
N ALA A 264 -6.68 -5.12 -21.51
CA ALA A 264 -7.99 -4.55 -21.80
C ALA A 264 -8.82 -4.31 -20.53
N PHE A 265 -8.64 -5.10 -19.47
CA PHE A 265 -9.30 -4.90 -18.19
C PHE A 265 -8.73 -3.70 -17.43
N ALA A 266 -7.40 -3.57 -17.37
CA ALA A 266 -6.78 -2.39 -16.77
C ALA A 266 -7.23 -1.09 -17.46
N ALA A 267 -7.35 -1.09 -18.80
CA ALA A 267 -7.89 0.04 -19.56
C ALA A 267 -9.37 0.31 -19.28
N GLU A 268 -10.21 -0.72 -19.16
CA GLU A 268 -11.62 -0.59 -18.78
C GLU A 268 -11.77 0.00 -17.38
N LEU A 269 -11.02 -0.52 -16.41
CA LEU A 269 -11.03 -0.04 -15.02
C LEU A 269 -10.62 1.44 -14.94
N ARG A 270 -9.55 1.85 -15.66
CA ARG A 270 -9.11 3.26 -15.73
C ARG A 270 -10.21 4.15 -16.29
N ALA A 271 -10.84 3.76 -17.40
CA ALA A 271 -11.89 4.55 -18.03
C ALA A 271 -13.12 4.72 -17.11
N GLN A 272 -13.49 3.69 -16.35
CA GLN A 272 -14.59 3.79 -15.39
C GLN A 272 -14.21 4.62 -14.16
N LEU A 273 -12.98 4.50 -13.66
CA LEU A 273 -12.47 5.37 -12.58
C LEU A 273 -12.46 6.85 -13.00
N ASP A 274 -11.97 7.19 -14.20
CA ASP A 274 -11.99 8.56 -14.74
C ASP A 274 -13.41 9.17 -14.74
N ALA A 275 -14.42 8.33 -15.01
CA ALA A 275 -15.81 8.75 -14.97
C ALA A 275 -16.27 9.06 -13.53
N VAL A 276 -15.84 8.25 -12.55
CA VAL A 276 -16.12 8.49 -11.12
C VAL A 276 -15.34 9.71 -10.60
N GLU A 277 -14.11 9.94 -11.03
CA GLU A 277 -13.35 11.16 -10.71
C GLU A 277 -14.09 12.40 -11.22
N THR A 278 -14.60 12.35 -12.45
CA THR A 278 -15.41 13.44 -13.03
C THR A 278 -16.69 13.69 -12.23
N GLU A 279 -17.32 12.63 -11.69
CA GLU A 279 -18.53 12.72 -10.87
C GLU A 279 -18.24 13.30 -9.47
N THR A 280 -17.16 12.85 -8.83
CA THR A 280 -16.90 13.07 -7.40
C THR A 280 -15.91 14.21 -7.12
N GLY A 281 -15.04 14.53 -8.08
CA GLY A 281 -13.91 15.44 -7.93
C GLY A 281 -12.77 14.89 -7.08
N ALA A 282 -12.77 13.59 -6.78
CA ALA A 282 -11.65 12.88 -6.18
C ALA A 282 -10.74 12.31 -7.26
N ASP A 283 -9.47 12.06 -6.92
CA ASP A 283 -8.51 11.37 -7.78
C ASP A 283 -8.35 9.92 -7.28
N TYR A 284 -8.35 8.95 -8.20
CA TYR A 284 -8.16 7.53 -7.91
C TYR A 284 -6.98 6.95 -8.69
N GLU A 285 -6.25 6.03 -8.07
CA GLU A 285 -5.07 5.41 -8.68
C GLU A 285 -5.26 3.92 -9.00
N ILE A 286 -4.53 3.46 -10.01
CA ILE A 286 -4.39 2.02 -10.32
C ILE A 286 -2.91 1.65 -10.18
N SER A 287 -2.63 0.73 -9.25
CA SER A 287 -1.35 0.06 -9.15
C SER A 287 -1.44 -1.42 -9.51
N ALA A 288 -0.30 -2.11 -9.50
CA ALA A 288 -0.26 -3.56 -9.62
C ALA A 288 0.93 -4.16 -8.89
N PHE A 289 0.79 -5.41 -8.45
CA PHE A 289 1.90 -6.25 -8.01
C PHE A 289 2.57 -6.91 -9.23
N LEU A 290 3.86 -6.65 -9.39
CA LEU A 290 4.60 -6.95 -10.60
C LEU A 290 5.52 -8.17 -10.38
N PRO A 291 5.44 -9.22 -11.23
CA PRO A 291 6.24 -10.43 -11.02
C PRO A 291 7.74 -10.20 -11.21
N ALA A 292 8.54 -10.93 -10.45
CA ALA A 292 10.00 -10.93 -10.60
C ALA A 292 10.47 -11.74 -11.84
N GLY A 293 9.78 -12.86 -12.11
CA GLY A 293 10.24 -13.86 -13.07
C GLY A 293 9.97 -13.49 -14.54
N PRO A 294 10.97 -13.59 -15.45
CA PRO A 294 10.76 -13.29 -16.88
C PRO A 294 9.65 -14.10 -17.55
N THR A 295 9.36 -15.32 -17.07
CA THR A 295 8.26 -16.15 -17.59
C THR A 295 6.91 -15.47 -17.34
N GLN A 296 6.66 -15.04 -16.12
CA GLN A 296 5.42 -14.39 -15.69
C GLN A 296 5.31 -13.00 -16.32
N ILE A 297 6.40 -12.21 -16.32
CA ILE A 297 6.46 -10.89 -16.97
C ILE A 297 5.97 -10.99 -18.43
N ASN A 298 6.54 -11.90 -19.22
CA ASN A 298 6.22 -12.06 -20.63
C ASN A 298 4.82 -12.66 -20.87
N ALA A 299 4.39 -13.59 -20.02
CA ALA A 299 3.08 -14.23 -20.10
C ALA A 299 1.96 -13.20 -19.90
N GLY A 300 2.10 -12.33 -18.88
CA GLY A 300 1.10 -11.32 -18.53
C GLY A 300 1.19 -10.01 -19.32
N GLY A 301 2.32 -9.74 -19.99
CA GLY A 301 2.55 -8.43 -20.62
C GLY A 301 2.82 -7.32 -19.60
N TRP A 302 3.39 -7.66 -18.44
CA TRP A 302 3.57 -6.75 -17.31
C TRP A 302 4.47 -5.54 -17.60
N ASN A 303 5.33 -5.63 -18.63
CA ASN A 303 6.25 -4.58 -19.02
C ASN A 303 5.89 -3.95 -20.38
N THR A 304 4.66 -4.11 -20.87
CA THR A 304 4.24 -3.53 -22.16
C THR A 304 3.68 -2.11 -21.99
N PRO A 305 3.97 -1.18 -22.91
CA PRO A 305 3.46 0.20 -22.83
C PRO A 305 1.94 0.30 -22.73
N GLU A 306 1.21 -0.65 -23.31
CA GLU A 306 -0.26 -0.68 -23.27
C GLU A 306 -0.80 -0.89 -21.86
N LEU A 307 -0.14 -1.70 -21.03
CA LEU A 307 -0.54 -1.85 -19.61
C LEU A 307 -0.20 -0.57 -18.83
N TRP A 308 0.99 -0.04 -19.03
CA TRP A 308 1.51 1.14 -18.33
C TRP A 308 0.81 2.46 -18.70
N ALA A 309 -0.03 2.45 -19.74
CA ALA A 309 -0.95 3.54 -20.04
C ALA A 309 -2.13 3.63 -19.05
N SER A 310 -2.43 2.53 -18.35
CA SER A 310 -3.51 2.48 -17.33
C SER A 310 -3.00 2.54 -15.90
N LEU A 311 -1.74 2.17 -15.66
CA LEU A 311 -1.14 2.13 -14.32
C LEU A 311 -0.46 3.46 -13.93
N ASP A 312 -0.74 3.91 -12.72
CA ASP A 312 -0.06 5.03 -12.07
C ASP A 312 1.33 4.62 -11.57
N TYR A 313 1.42 3.45 -10.95
CA TYR A 313 2.67 2.84 -10.48
C TYR A 313 2.57 1.31 -10.37
N GLY A 314 3.68 0.64 -10.10
CA GLY A 314 3.69 -0.79 -9.79
C GLY A 314 4.72 -1.17 -8.73
N ASN A 315 4.39 -2.19 -7.95
CA ASN A 315 5.17 -2.72 -6.84
C ASN A 315 5.92 -3.97 -7.30
N LEU A 316 7.23 -3.90 -7.45
CA LEU A 316 8.06 -5.01 -7.94
C LEU A 316 8.19 -6.07 -6.84
N GLN A 317 7.85 -7.31 -7.17
CA GLN A 317 8.21 -8.46 -6.34
C GLN A 317 9.74 -8.51 -6.15
N GLY A 318 10.20 -8.10 -4.96
CA GLY A 318 11.62 -8.13 -4.55
C GLY A 318 11.93 -9.20 -3.49
N TYR A 319 10.97 -10.09 -3.27
CA TYR A 319 11.00 -11.18 -2.30
C TYR A 319 10.46 -12.46 -2.95
N ASP A 320 10.56 -13.59 -2.25
CA ASP A 320 10.19 -14.91 -2.77
C ASP A 320 10.92 -15.29 -4.08
N LEU A 321 12.09 -14.70 -4.35
CA LEU A 321 12.94 -15.09 -5.47
C LEU A 321 13.48 -16.53 -5.28
N TRP A 322 13.59 -16.96 -4.02
CA TRP A 322 13.94 -18.30 -3.55
C TRP A 322 13.22 -18.53 -2.22
N GLY A 323 12.91 -19.77 -1.84
CA GLY A 323 12.16 -19.99 -0.61
C GLY A 323 12.05 -21.44 -0.18
N SER A 324 11.37 -21.67 0.94
CA SER A 324 11.34 -22.97 1.63
C SER A 324 10.72 -24.12 0.82
N TRP A 325 10.14 -23.85 -0.34
CA TRP A 325 9.70 -24.90 -1.29
C TRP A 325 10.86 -25.57 -2.03
N THR A 326 12.08 -25.06 -1.93
CA THR A 326 13.29 -25.65 -2.51
C THR A 326 14.04 -26.51 -1.48
N PRO A 327 14.81 -27.53 -1.92
CA PRO A 327 15.60 -28.38 -1.01
C PRO A 327 16.89 -27.70 -0.49
N GLU A 328 17.27 -26.56 -1.06
CA GLU A 328 18.52 -25.85 -0.78
C GLU A 328 18.24 -24.48 -0.18
N THR A 329 19.07 -24.05 0.77
CA THR A 329 19.07 -22.68 1.28
C THR A 329 19.38 -21.69 0.14
N GLY A 330 19.04 -20.42 0.31
CA GLY A 330 19.35 -19.40 -0.68
C GLY A 330 18.71 -18.06 -0.32
N HIS A 331 18.96 -17.05 -1.14
CA HIS A 331 18.47 -15.69 -0.88
C HIS A 331 17.08 -15.48 -1.48
N GLN A 332 16.11 -15.10 -0.65
CA GLN A 332 14.77 -14.76 -1.13
C GLN A 332 14.67 -13.36 -1.77
N GLY A 333 15.68 -12.50 -1.59
CA GLY A 333 15.69 -11.12 -2.07
C GLY A 333 17.08 -10.51 -2.19
N ASN A 334 18.01 -11.14 -2.90
CA ASN A 334 19.34 -10.57 -3.20
C ASN A 334 19.27 -9.43 -4.23
N ILE A 335 20.05 -8.36 -4.03
CA ILE A 335 20.11 -7.24 -4.99
C ILE A 335 20.67 -7.69 -6.34
N TYR A 336 21.80 -8.40 -6.34
CA TYR A 336 22.50 -8.76 -7.55
C TYR A 336 22.28 -10.23 -7.90
N GLY A 337 21.76 -10.48 -9.09
CA GLY A 337 21.61 -11.83 -9.64
C GLY A 337 22.96 -12.50 -9.91
N ASP A 338 23.07 -13.78 -9.59
CA ASP A 338 24.25 -14.60 -9.90
C ASP A 338 23.87 -15.72 -10.88
N PRO A 339 24.37 -15.76 -12.13
CA PRO A 339 24.02 -16.83 -13.08
C PRO A 339 24.31 -18.26 -12.60
N ALA A 340 25.18 -18.45 -11.59
CA ALA A 340 25.42 -19.75 -10.97
C ALA A 340 24.27 -20.21 -10.06
N HIS A 341 23.44 -19.28 -9.58
CA HIS A 341 22.37 -19.53 -8.61
C HIS A 341 21.05 -18.89 -9.06
N ASN A 342 19.92 -19.56 -8.85
CA ASN A 342 18.60 -18.99 -9.18
C ASN A 342 18.48 -18.39 -10.60
N TRP A 343 19.17 -18.98 -11.59
CA TRP A 343 19.20 -18.53 -12.99
C TRP A 343 19.60 -17.05 -13.19
N GLY A 344 20.32 -16.45 -12.24
CA GLY A 344 20.68 -15.03 -12.27
C GLY A 344 19.57 -14.07 -11.85
N LEU A 345 18.52 -14.56 -11.18
CA LEU A 345 17.46 -13.70 -10.64
C LEU A 345 17.96 -12.93 -9.40
N GLY A 346 17.68 -11.63 -9.40
CA GLY A 346 18.00 -10.66 -8.35
C GLY A 346 17.32 -9.33 -8.66
N LEU A 347 17.25 -8.43 -7.68
CA LEU A 347 16.52 -7.16 -7.81
C LEU A 347 17.00 -6.32 -9.01
N ASP A 348 18.30 -6.36 -9.33
CA ASP A 348 18.88 -5.69 -10.48
C ASP A 348 18.30 -6.18 -11.81
N THR A 349 18.18 -7.50 -11.97
CA THR A 349 17.58 -8.12 -13.16
C THR A 349 16.05 -7.93 -13.22
N VAL A 350 15.38 -7.89 -12.07
CA VAL A 350 13.94 -7.59 -11.98
C VAL A 350 13.69 -6.16 -12.47
N VAL A 351 14.35 -5.16 -11.88
CA VAL A 351 14.25 -3.75 -12.31
C VAL A 351 14.60 -3.60 -13.80
N ALA A 352 15.68 -4.24 -14.25
CA ALA A 352 16.09 -4.19 -15.65
C ALA A 352 15.04 -4.77 -16.62
N SER A 353 14.22 -5.74 -16.20
CA SER A 353 13.18 -6.34 -17.04
C SER A 353 12.05 -5.37 -17.39
N TYR A 354 11.80 -4.37 -16.55
CA TYR A 354 10.80 -3.32 -16.77
C TYR A 354 11.43 -2.10 -17.43
N VAL A 355 12.55 -1.60 -16.89
CA VAL A 355 13.19 -0.38 -17.40
C VAL A 355 13.69 -0.55 -18.84
N ASN A 356 14.28 -1.71 -19.19
CA ASN A 356 14.71 -1.96 -20.56
C ASN A 356 13.54 -2.12 -21.55
N ALA A 357 12.33 -2.39 -21.05
CA ALA A 357 11.11 -2.42 -21.85
C ALA A 357 10.47 -1.02 -22.03
N GLY A 358 11.05 0.01 -21.40
CA GLY A 358 10.61 1.41 -21.51
C GLY A 358 9.70 1.88 -20.38
N VAL A 359 9.51 1.08 -19.32
CA VAL A 359 8.81 1.52 -18.11
C VAL A 359 9.66 2.56 -17.40
N GLU A 360 9.04 3.69 -17.05
CA GLU A 360 9.72 4.75 -16.32
C GLU A 360 10.09 4.28 -14.90
N PRO A 361 11.36 4.40 -14.48
CA PRO A 361 11.79 4.01 -13.14
C PRO A 361 10.96 4.67 -12.02
N SER A 362 10.53 5.92 -12.19
CA SER A 362 9.70 6.68 -11.24
C SER A 362 8.32 6.06 -10.96
N LYS A 363 7.84 5.17 -11.84
CA LYS A 363 6.59 4.40 -11.66
C LYS A 363 6.80 3.07 -10.95
N LEU A 364 8.03 2.67 -10.64
CA LEU A 364 8.35 1.40 -10.02
C LEU A 364 8.75 1.57 -8.55
N ASN A 365 8.16 0.77 -7.67
CA ASN A 365 8.60 0.63 -6.29
C ASN A 365 9.30 -0.73 -6.13
N LEU A 366 10.33 -0.78 -5.30
CA LEU A 366 11.05 -2.02 -5.00
C LEU A 366 10.45 -2.73 -3.78
N GLY A 367 10.00 -3.97 -3.95
CA GLY A 367 9.45 -4.76 -2.86
C GLY A 367 10.48 -5.30 -1.88
N LEU A 368 10.13 -5.26 -0.60
CA LEU A 368 10.94 -5.68 0.54
C LEU A 368 10.12 -6.65 1.42
N ALA A 369 10.80 -7.63 2.01
CA ALA A 369 10.15 -8.65 2.84
C ALA A 369 10.14 -8.26 4.32
N ALA A 370 8.97 -8.17 4.94
CA ALA A 370 8.83 -8.12 6.40
C ALA A 370 8.76 -9.53 7.02
N TYR A 371 9.38 -10.53 6.39
CA TYR A 371 9.38 -11.92 6.82
C TYR A 371 10.64 -12.64 6.33
N GLY A 372 10.93 -13.80 6.91
CA GLY A 372 12.04 -14.65 6.49
C GLY A 372 11.55 -16.00 5.94
N GLN A 373 12.23 -16.51 4.91
CA GLN A 373 12.11 -17.88 4.41
C GLN A 373 13.11 -18.78 5.14
N GLY A 374 12.62 -19.91 5.68
CA GLY A 374 13.39 -20.77 6.58
C GLY A 374 13.59 -22.20 6.07
N TRP A 375 14.71 -22.82 6.47
CA TRP A 375 15.05 -24.22 6.22
C TRP A 375 15.56 -24.90 7.50
N ASN A 376 15.23 -26.18 7.68
CA ASN A 376 15.68 -27.01 8.80
C ASN A 376 16.94 -27.81 8.46
N ASP A 377 17.66 -28.25 9.50
CA ASP A 377 18.90 -29.04 9.40
C ASP A 377 19.89 -28.47 8.36
N ALA A 378 19.98 -27.16 8.31
CA ALA A 378 20.76 -26.42 7.33
C ALA A 378 22.19 -26.16 7.82
N GLN A 379 23.11 -25.93 6.88
CA GLN A 379 24.40 -25.33 7.19
C GLN A 379 24.27 -23.80 7.29
N PRO A 380 25.14 -23.10 8.04
CA PRO A 380 25.19 -21.64 8.08
C PRO A 380 25.84 -21.07 6.79
N GLU A 381 25.30 -21.44 5.64
CA GLU A 381 25.77 -21.04 4.31
C GLU A 381 24.60 -21.09 3.30
N PRO A 382 24.40 -20.05 2.47
CA PRO A 382 23.40 -20.10 1.41
C PRO A 382 23.79 -21.12 0.33
N TRP A 383 22.82 -21.53 -0.48
CA TRP A 383 23.02 -22.44 -1.62
C TRP A 383 23.54 -23.83 -1.20
N THR A 384 23.18 -24.29 0.00
CA THR A 384 23.53 -25.61 0.52
C THR A 384 22.28 -26.46 0.76
N THR A 385 22.41 -27.77 0.66
CA THR A 385 21.30 -28.70 0.93
C THR A 385 20.84 -28.60 2.39
N SER A 386 19.52 -28.63 2.58
CA SER A 386 18.87 -28.62 3.90
C SER A 386 18.13 -29.93 4.19
N GLY A 387 17.65 -30.12 5.42
CA GLY A 387 16.71 -31.19 5.79
C GLY A 387 15.28 -30.97 5.30
N GLY A 388 15.01 -29.83 4.67
CA GLY A 388 13.71 -29.42 4.14
C GLY A 388 13.30 -28.02 4.58
N GLY A 389 12.37 -27.42 3.83
CA GLY A 389 11.81 -26.12 4.18
C GLY A 389 11.13 -26.12 5.55
N PHE A 390 11.37 -25.06 6.31
CA PHE A 390 10.59 -24.75 7.51
C PHE A 390 9.30 -24.00 7.15
N GLY A 391 9.37 -23.07 6.20
CA GLY A 391 8.31 -22.12 5.91
C GLY A 391 8.73 -20.69 6.26
N GLN A 392 7.75 -19.80 6.39
CA GLN A 392 7.98 -18.40 6.70
C GLN A 392 7.82 -18.11 8.19
N LEU A 393 8.54 -17.10 8.68
CA LEU A 393 8.28 -16.43 9.96
C LEU A 393 8.26 -14.92 9.76
N THR A 394 7.46 -14.23 10.56
CA THR A 394 7.38 -12.77 10.53
C THR A 394 8.70 -12.16 10.97
N TRP A 395 8.98 -10.92 10.54
CA TRP A 395 10.12 -10.15 11.04
C TRP A 395 10.13 -10.10 12.58
N ASP A 396 9.01 -9.74 13.22
CA ASP A 396 8.92 -9.70 14.69
C ASP A 396 9.31 -11.04 15.37
N GLN A 397 8.96 -12.17 14.76
CA GLN A 397 9.30 -13.49 15.28
C GLN A 397 10.79 -13.81 15.13
N LEU A 398 11.44 -13.30 14.09
CA LEU A 398 12.86 -13.49 13.81
C LEU A 398 13.73 -12.53 14.63
N ALA A 399 13.36 -11.26 14.69
CA ALA A 399 14.04 -10.23 15.48
C ALA A 399 14.06 -10.57 16.99
N GLY A 400 13.06 -11.31 17.47
CA GLY A 400 13.00 -11.81 18.84
C GLY A 400 13.86 -13.03 19.14
N ARG A 401 14.59 -13.59 18.16
CA ARG A 401 15.43 -14.79 18.31
C ARG A 401 16.90 -14.45 18.44
N ASP A 402 17.65 -15.38 19.04
CA ASP A 402 19.12 -15.34 19.07
C ASP A 402 19.66 -15.92 17.76
N LEU A 403 19.81 -15.07 16.74
CA LEU A 403 20.25 -15.45 15.41
C LEU A 403 21.65 -14.90 15.12
N GLU A 404 22.50 -15.72 14.49
CA GLU A 404 23.74 -15.26 13.87
C GLU A 404 23.40 -14.57 12.54
N VAL A 405 23.38 -13.24 12.50
CA VAL A 405 23.03 -12.46 11.29
C VAL A 405 24.27 -12.19 10.44
N HIS A 406 24.14 -12.39 9.13
CA HIS A 406 25.19 -12.23 8.13
C HIS A 406 24.74 -11.29 7.01
N HIS A 407 25.55 -10.26 6.76
CA HIS A 407 25.39 -9.33 5.65
C HIS A 407 26.39 -9.66 4.55
N GLU A 408 25.89 -9.97 3.36
CA GLU A 408 26.72 -10.29 2.21
C GLU A 408 26.97 -9.08 1.33
N TYR A 409 28.18 -9.01 0.79
CA TYR A 409 28.63 -7.95 -0.10
C TYR A 409 29.26 -8.55 -1.35
N THR A 410 29.07 -7.89 -2.48
CA THR A 410 29.76 -8.21 -3.74
C THR A 410 31.27 -8.01 -3.61
N ALA A 411 32.06 -8.54 -4.56
CA ALA A 411 33.52 -8.40 -4.57
C ALA A 411 34.01 -6.93 -4.60
N ASP A 412 33.19 -6.02 -5.13
CA ASP A 412 33.43 -4.57 -5.15
C ASP A 412 32.82 -3.83 -3.95
N GLY A 413 32.32 -4.55 -2.94
CA GLY A 413 31.92 -4.01 -1.65
C GLY A 413 30.50 -3.42 -1.59
N ARG A 414 29.62 -3.74 -2.53
CA ARG A 414 28.20 -3.32 -2.50
C ARG A 414 27.38 -4.35 -1.73
N PHE A 415 26.46 -3.89 -0.88
CA PHE A 415 25.53 -4.79 -0.18
C PHE A 415 24.75 -5.65 -1.17
N ASN A 416 24.48 -6.91 -0.81
CA ASN A 416 23.75 -7.85 -1.66
C ASN A 416 22.52 -8.45 -0.97
N ALA A 417 22.69 -9.09 0.19
CA ALA A 417 21.62 -9.81 0.87
C ALA A 417 21.92 -9.98 2.36
N THR A 418 20.86 -10.17 3.15
CA THR A 418 20.94 -10.63 4.53
C THR A 418 20.45 -12.07 4.64
N TRP A 419 21.11 -12.85 5.49
CA TRP A 419 20.59 -14.10 6.02
C TRP A 419 21.00 -14.26 7.48
N ALA A 420 20.33 -15.17 8.18
CA ALA A 420 20.61 -15.45 9.58
C ALA A 420 20.57 -16.96 9.86
N PHE A 421 21.33 -17.41 10.86
CA PHE A 421 21.36 -18.80 11.28
C PHE A 421 21.04 -18.95 12.77
N ASP A 422 20.10 -19.84 13.08
CA ASP A 422 19.80 -20.26 14.44
C ASP A 422 20.60 -21.53 14.75
N ALA A 423 21.70 -21.37 15.49
CA ALA A 423 22.56 -22.49 15.86
C ALA A 423 21.89 -23.50 16.82
N ALA A 424 20.89 -23.06 17.60
CA ALA A 424 20.19 -23.93 18.54
C ALA A 424 19.24 -24.89 17.83
N THR A 425 18.62 -24.44 16.74
CA THR A 425 17.66 -25.23 15.94
C THR A 425 18.22 -25.71 14.61
N SER A 426 19.45 -25.31 14.24
CA SER A 426 20.07 -25.57 12.94
C SER A 426 19.20 -25.07 11.78
N GLN A 427 18.63 -23.88 11.94
CA GLN A 427 17.76 -23.26 10.94
C GLN A 427 18.47 -22.13 10.20
N PHE A 428 18.38 -22.12 8.87
CA PHE A 428 18.81 -21.02 8.02
C PHE A 428 17.61 -20.15 7.65
N TRP A 429 17.78 -18.83 7.69
CA TRP A 429 16.76 -17.84 7.39
C TRP A 429 17.29 -16.83 6.36
N SER A 430 16.65 -16.71 5.20
CA SER A 430 16.85 -15.56 4.33
C SER A 430 15.79 -14.51 4.64
N LEU A 431 16.18 -13.27 4.91
CA LEU A 431 15.31 -12.22 5.43
C LEU A 431 15.83 -10.84 5.03
N ASP A 432 15.00 -9.81 5.21
CA ASP A 432 15.46 -8.43 5.30
C ASP A 432 15.41 -7.97 6.76
N ASP A 433 16.55 -7.48 7.25
CA ASP A 433 16.68 -6.75 8.51
C ASP A 433 16.76 -5.24 8.26
N GLU A 434 16.93 -4.44 9.30
CA GLU A 434 17.05 -2.99 9.19
C GLU A 434 18.23 -2.58 8.28
N VAL A 435 19.33 -3.32 8.31
CA VAL A 435 20.48 -3.06 7.43
C VAL A 435 20.11 -3.31 5.97
N ALA A 436 19.50 -4.46 5.67
CA ALA A 436 19.05 -4.79 4.31
C ALA A 436 18.06 -3.76 3.77
N VAL A 437 17.07 -3.37 4.58
CA VAL A 437 16.07 -2.38 4.19
C VAL A 437 16.72 -1.03 3.90
N ALA A 438 17.67 -0.57 4.71
CA ALA A 438 18.38 0.68 4.47
C ALA A 438 19.18 0.63 3.14
N GLU A 439 19.96 -0.43 2.94
CA GLU A 439 20.82 -0.62 1.77
C GLU A 439 19.99 -0.79 0.48
N LYS A 440 18.92 -1.59 0.52
CA LYS A 440 18.02 -1.78 -0.63
C LYS A 440 17.23 -0.51 -0.95
N THR A 441 16.79 0.24 0.06
CA THR A 441 16.13 1.54 -0.17
C THR A 441 17.09 2.54 -0.81
N ALA A 442 18.34 2.61 -0.33
CA ALA A 442 19.37 3.45 -0.93
C ALA A 442 19.69 3.01 -2.37
N TRP A 443 19.72 1.71 -2.63
CA TRP A 443 19.90 1.16 -3.97
C TRP A 443 18.74 1.52 -4.90
N ALA A 444 17.49 1.40 -4.44
CA ALA A 444 16.28 1.80 -5.17
C ALA A 444 16.32 3.28 -5.56
N ILE A 445 16.68 4.16 -4.62
CA ILE A 445 16.92 5.59 -4.88
C ILE A 445 17.97 5.78 -5.98
N ALA A 446 19.10 5.05 -5.90
CA ALA A 446 20.18 5.15 -6.88
C ALA A 446 19.79 4.63 -8.28
N GLN A 447 18.82 3.72 -8.37
CA GLN A 447 18.23 3.26 -9.63
C GLN A 447 17.18 4.25 -10.19
N GLY A 448 16.86 5.32 -9.46
CA GLY A 448 15.84 6.30 -9.86
C GLY A 448 14.41 5.77 -9.68
N LEU A 449 14.20 4.76 -8.83
CA LEU A 449 12.89 4.20 -8.58
C LEU A 449 11.98 5.19 -7.86
N GLY A 450 10.67 5.01 -8.03
CA GLY A 450 9.63 5.79 -7.38
C GLY A 450 9.55 5.58 -5.88
N GLY A 451 10.09 4.48 -5.35
CA GLY A 451 9.97 4.16 -3.93
C GLY A 451 10.29 2.71 -3.59
N VAL A 452 9.75 2.27 -2.45
CA VAL A 452 9.77 0.87 -1.99
C VAL A 452 8.39 0.43 -1.53
N ASP A 453 8.17 -0.89 -1.47
CA ASP A 453 6.98 -1.50 -0.90
C ASP A 453 7.32 -2.63 0.08
N PHE A 454 6.38 -2.99 0.96
CA PHE A 454 6.56 -4.03 1.97
C PHE A 454 5.45 -5.09 1.93
N TRP A 455 5.85 -6.35 1.82
CA TRP A 455 5.00 -7.51 2.14
C TRP A 455 5.45 -8.17 3.45
N GLU A 456 4.65 -8.19 4.51
CA GLU A 456 3.50 -7.30 4.73
C GLU A 456 3.65 -6.62 6.09
N VAL A 457 3.08 -5.42 6.24
CA VAL A 457 3.39 -4.55 7.39
C VAL A 457 2.88 -5.09 8.73
N GLY A 458 1.93 -6.03 8.71
CA GLY A 458 1.49 -6.75 9.90
C GLY A 458 2.56 -7.69 10.50
N ASN A 459 3.63 -7.99 9.76
CA ASN A 459 4.76 -8.81 10.21
C ASN A 459 5.91 -7.97 10.82
N ASP A 460 5.90 -6.66 10.59
CA ASP A 460 6.76 -5.62 11.19
C ASP A 460 5.91 -4.80 12.16
N ARG A 461 5.34 -5.40 13.22
CA ARG A 461 4.30 -4.73 14.02
C ARG A 461 4.83 -3.51 14.76
N ASP A 462 6.12 -3.49 15.07
CA ASP A 462 6.79 -2.36 15.72
C ASP A 462 7.23 -1.27 14.74
N GLY A 463 7.22 -1.56 13.44
CA GLY A 463 7.47 -0.58 12.39
C GLY A 463 8.94 -0.27 12.19
N ASP A 464 9.84 -1.17 12.60
CA ASP A 464 11.27 -0.98 12.55
C ASP A 464 11.74 -0.90 11.10
N LEU A 465 11.23 -1.78 10.24
CA LEU A 465 11.61 -1.84 8.82
C LEU A 465 11.04 -0.64 8.05
N SER A 466 9.75 -0.37 8.21
CA SER A 466 9.10 0.78 7.55
C SER A 466 9.67 2.13 8.00
N ALA A 467 10.09 2.27 9.26
CA ALA A 467 10.78 3.46 9.74
C ALA A 467 12.15 3.65 9.09
N VAL A 468 12.91 2.56 8.89
CA VAL A 468 14.22 2.61 8.25
C VAL A 468 14.12 3.07 6.81
N SER A 469 13.22 2.49 6.01
CA SER A 469 13.02 2.92 4.63
C SER A 469 12.58 4.38 4.56
N ALA A 470 11.58 4.78 5.35
CA ALA A 470 11.11 6.16 5.38
C ALA A 470 12.21 7.16 5.77
N ASN A 471 13.09 6.81 6.72
CA ASN A 471 14.23 7.65 7.09
C ASN A 471 15.25 7.79 5.95
N ALA A 472 15.53 6.72 5.22
CA ALA A 472 16.39 6.77 4.04
C ALA A 472 15.79 7.67 2.94
N LEU A 473 14.48 7.57 2.67
CA LEU A 473 13.78 8.41 1.71
C LEU A 473 13.79 9.90 2.11
N ARG A 474 13.51 10.22 3.39
CA ARG A 474 13.56 11.60 3.90
C ARG A 474 14.96 12.22 3.85
N ALA A 475 16.00 11.40 3.97
CA ALA A 475 17.39 11.86 3.95
C ALA A 475 17.96 12.00 2.53
N ALA A 476 17.30 11.42 1.52
CA ALA A 476 17.72 11.49 0.13
C ALA A 476 17.53 12.88 -0.49
N ALA A 477 18.06 13.08 -1.71
CA ALA A 477 17.59 14.17 -2.55
C ALA A 477 16.11 13.97 -2.89
N ALA A 478 15.39 15.05 -3.22
CA ALA A 478 13.98 14.94 -3.61
C ALA A 478 13.81 13.92 -4.75
N GLY A 479 12.87 13.00 -4.55
CA GLY A 479 12.60 11.88 -5.43
C GLY A 479 11.87 12.26 -6.70
N PRO A 480 11.72 11.29 -7.62
CA PRO A 480 11.20 11.54 -8.95
C PRO A 480 9.66 11.56 -9.03
N VAL A 481 8.96 11.24 -7.94
CA VAL A 481 7.50 11.16 -7.91
C VAL A 481 6.92 12.54 -7.59
N ALA A 482 6.07 13.05 -8.48
CA ALA A 482 5.28 14.24 -8.23
C ALA A 482 4.12 13.90 -7.28
N GLY A 483 3.91 14.72 -6.27
CA GLY A 483 2.84 14.50 -5.30
C GLY A 483 2.93 15.47 -4.13
N ASP A 484 1.91 15.42 -3.29
CA ASP A 484 1.90 16.15 -2.04
C ASP A 484 2.74 15.38 -1.00
N GLU A 485 3.49 16.12 -0.19
CA GLU A 485 4.20 15.52 0.93
C GLU A 485 3.19 14.96 1.93
N ALA A 486 3.43 13.75 2.40
CA ALA A 486 2.69 13.11 3.48
C ALA A 486 2.67 14.07 4.67
N SER A 487 1.53 14.74 4.82
CA SER A 487 1.40 15.87 5.73
C SER A 487 1.35 15.36 7.16
N VAL A 488 2.50 15.30 7.83
CA VAL A 488 2.56 15.31 9.28
C VAL A 488 2.32 16.76 9.72
N CYS A 489 1.63 17.01 10.84
CA CYS A 489 1.43 18.37 11.38
C CYS A 489 2.75 18.99 11.91
N ALA A 490 3.74 19.11 11.04
CA ALA A 490 5.14 19.41 11.34
C ALA A 490 5.35 20.84 11.87
N SER A 491 4.40 21.75 11.66
CA SER A 491 4.44 23.11 12.24
C SER A 491 4.11 23.16 13.73
N THR A 492 3.59 22.06 14.30
CA THR A 492 3.35 21.87 15.74
C THR A 492 3.75 20.44 16.10
N THR A 493 5.06 20.17 16.21
CA THR A 493 5.64 18.85 16.52
C THR A 493 4.96 18.15 17.70
N ASP A 494 4.56 18.89 18.74
CA ASP A 494 3.87 18.32 19.91
C ASP A 494 2.43 17.85 19.59
N ALA A 495 1.71 18.53 18.70
CA ALA A 495 0.32 18.19 18.36
C ALA A 495 0.20 17.05 17.34
N ALA A 496 1.13 16.96 16.38
CA ALA A 496 1.20 15.85 15.44
C ALA A 496 1.40 14.50 16.15
N SER A 497 2.07 14.53 17.30
CA SER A 497 2.37 13.35 18.12
C SER A 497 1.23 12.90 19.03
N THR A 498 0.12 13.67 19.09
CA THR A 498 -1.01 13.37 19.98
C THR A 498 -2.32 13.23 19.21
N PRO A 499 -2.52 12.15 18.42
CA PRO A 499 -3.82 11.82 17.86
C PRO A 499 -4.92 11.87 18.92
N TRP A 500 -6.07 12.45 18.58
CA TRP A 500 -7.20 12.46 19.50
C TRP A 500 -7.65 11.01 19.79
N ASN A 501 -7.87 10.72 21.07
CA ASN A 501 -8.37 9.43 21.53
C ASN A 501 -9.47 9.61 22.57
N ALA A 502 -10.62 8.97 22.35
CA ALA A 502 -11.79 9.12 23.21
C ALA A 502 -11.59 8.65 24.66
N THR A 503 -10.59 7.80 24.91
CA THR A 503 -10.29 7.25 26.24
C THR A 503 -9.31 8.09 27.06
N VAL A 504 -8.55 8.96 26.39
CA VAL A 504 -7.57 9.86 27.00
C VAL A 504 -8.30 11.02 27.68
N THR A 505 -7.75 11.47 28.81
CA THR A 505 -8.25 12.64 29.54
C THR A 505 -7.38 13.83 29.20
N TYR A 506 -8.01 14.89 28.68
CA TYR A 506 -7.37 16.13 28.31
C TYR A 506 -7.73 17.24 29.31
N ARG A 507 -6.77 18.12 29.60
CA ARG A 507 -6.88 19.29 30.46
C ARG A 507 -6.71 20.56 29.62
N ALA A 508 -7.01 21.71 30.22
CA ALA A 508 -6.83 22.99 29.58
C ALA A 508 -5.39 23.15 29.06
N GLY A 509 -5.23 23.44 27.77
CA GLY A 509 -3.93 23.57 27.08
C GLY A 509 -3.43 22.29 26.40
N ASP A 510 -4.03 21.12 26.68
CA ASP A 510 -3.63 19.89 26.00
C ASP A 510 -4.04 19.94 24.52
N LEU A 511 -3.18 19.42 23.64
CA LEU A 511 -3.38 19.40 22.20
C LEU A 511 -3.84 18.02 21.72
N ALA A 512 -4.68 18.00 20.69
CA ALA A 512 -5.08 16.77 20.02
C ALA A 512 -5.25 16.99 18.51
N PHE A 513 -4.86 16.00 17.72
CA PHE A 513 -5.03 16.02 16.27
C PHE A 513 -6.22 15.18 15.81
N LEU A 514 -7.06 15.73 14.90
CA LEU A 514 -8.17 15.01 14.27
C LEU A 514 -8.62 15.73 12.98
N ASP A 515 -8.94 14.98 11.92
CA ASP A 515 -9.53 15.51 10.67
C ASP A 515 -8.71 16.68 10.08
N GLY A 516 -7.39 16.51 9.98
CA GLY A 516 -6.49 17.53 9.42
C GLY A 516 -6.30 18.78 10.27
N ARG A 517 -6.82 18.79 11.51
CA ARG A 517 -6.78 19.95 12.41
C ARG A 517 -6.16 19.61 13.76
N VAL A 518 -5.41 20.57 14.30
CA VAL A 518 -4.95 20.57 15.68
C VAL A 518 -5.97 21.33 16.52
N PHE A 519 -6.38 20.72 17.62
CA PHE A 519 -7.29 21.31 18.59
C PHE A 519 -6.60 21.49 19.93
N GLU A 520 -6.98 22.56 20.64
CA GLU A 520 -6.59 22.80 22.02
C GLU A 520 -7.81 22.58 22.92
N ALA A 521 -7.65 21.73 23.94
CA ALA A 521 -8.63 21.58 25.00
C ALA A 521 -8.68 22.86 25.84
N GLN A 522 -9.84 23.50 25.90
CA GLN A 522 -10.07 24.75 26.62
C GLN A 522 -10.33 24.50 28.13
N TRP A 523 -10.77 23.29 28.47
CA TRP A 523 -10.95 22.80 29.82
C TRP A 523 -10.92 21.27 29.80
N TYR A 524 -11.31 20.63 30.90
CA TYR A 524 -11.41 19.18 30.98
C TYR A 524 -12.25 18.58 29.82
N ALA A 525 -11.67 17.62 29.10
CA ALA A 525 -12.35 16.87 28.05
C ALA A 525 -12.02 15.38 28.16
N LYS A 526 -13.04 14.53 27.97
CA LYS A 526 -12.86 13.08 27.83
C LYS A 526 -14.01 12.52 27.00
N GLY A 527 -13.69 11.82 25.92
CA GLY A 527 -14.69 11.24 25.01
C GLY A 527 -15.38 12.24 24.08
N ASP A 528 -15.43 13.53 24.41
CA ASP A 528 -15.91 14.58 23.51
C ASP A 528 -14.96 14.71 22.31
N ALA A 529 -15.43 14.40 21.10
CA ALA A 529 -14.63 14.53 19.89
C ALA A 529 -14.44 16.02 19.52
N PRO A 530 -13.20 16.45 19.17
CA PRO A 530 -12.96 17.76 18.59
C PRO A 530 -13.80 18.01 17.35
N GLY A 531 -14.22 19.26 17.14
CA GLY A 531 -15.07 19.66 16.00
C GLY A 531 -16.55 19.21 16.10
N ALA A 532 -16.93 18.30 17.00
CA ALA A 532 -18.32 17.84 17.13
C ALA A 532 -19.28 18.91 17.68
N SER A 533 -18.76 19.96 18.34
CA SER A 533 -19.54 21.08 18.83
C SER A 533 -18.70 22.36 18.87
N VAL A 534 -19.24 23.43 18.29
CA VAL A 534 -18.67 24.79 18.36
C VAL A 534 -18.67 25.40 19.76
N HIS A 535 -19.38 24.77 20.70
CA HIS A 535 -19.42 25.15 22.12
C HIS A 535 -18.82 24.07 23.03
N GLY A 536 -18.21 23.04 22.44
CA GLY A 536 -17.54 21.98 23.16
C GLY A 536 -16.20 22.43 23.78
N PRO A 537 -15.52 21.49 24.47
CA PRO A 537 -14.25 21.75 25.14
C PRO A 537 -13.08 21.98 24.21
N TRP A 538 -13.22 21.72 22.92
CA TRP A 538 -12.15 21.84 21.92
C TRP A 538 -12.30 23.13 21.13
N ALA A 539 -11.21 23.86 20.93
CA ALA A 539 -11.11 24.91 19.92
C ALA A 539 -10.10 24.50 18.85
N THR A 540 -10.43 24.70 17.57
CA THR A 540 -9.44 24.55 16.50
C THR A 540 -8.32 25.57 16.73
N LEU A 541 -7.08 25.09 16.76
CA LEU A 541 -5.88 25.89 16.90
C LEU A 541 -5.27 26.20 15.54
N THR A 542 -5.14 25.18 14.68
CA THR A 542 -4.58 25.31 13.33
C THR A 542 -5.00 24.13 12.45
N VAL A 543 -4.96 24.32 11.14
CA VAL A 543 -5.01 23.24 10.14
C VAL A 543 -3.58 22.75 9.85
N CYS A 544 -3.42 21.45 9.62
CA CYS A 544 -2.13 20.87 9.23
C CYS A 544 -1.80 21.17 7.76
N GLY A 545 -0.52 21.10 7.38
CA GLY A 545 -0.06 21.50 6.04
C GLY A 545 0.02 23.02 5.81
N VAL A 546 -0.45 23.85 6.75
CA VAL A 546 -0.38 25.31 6.62
C VAL A 546 0.90 25.86 7.26
N ALA A 547 1.69 26.59 6.47
CA ALA A 547 2.92 27.23 6.94
C ALA A 547 2.66 28.24 8.07
N ALA A 548 3.57 28.29 9.05
CA ALA A 548 3.46 29.20 10.20
C ALA A 548 3.33 30.67 9.75
N GLY A 549 2.35 31.39 10.32
CA GLY A 549 2.08 32.80 9.98
C GLY A 549 1.17 33.01 8.77
N THR A 550 0.73 31.95 8.09
CA THR A 550 -0.30 32.04 7.05
C THR A 550 -1.65 32.36 7.68
N VAL A 551 -2.39 33.29 7.06
CA VAL A 551 -3.77 33.62 7.47
C VAL A 551 -4.69 32.49 7.03
N GLN A 552 -5.30 31.80 7.99
CA GLN A 552 -6.11 30.59 7.75
C GLN A 552 -7.58 30.92 7.45
N GLU A 553 -8.31 29.97 6.87
CA GLU A 553 -9.78 30.05 6.77
C GLU A 553 -10.44 30.15 8.16
N TRP A 554 -11.61 30.79 8.20
CA TRP A 554 -12.39 30.93 9.42
C TRP A 554 -13.08 29.61 9.79
N TYR A 555 -12.93 29.18 11.04
CA TYR A 555 -13.61 28.01 11.60
C TYR A 555 -14.49 28.40 12.77
N ALA A 556 -15.73 27.90 12.76
CA ALA A 556 -16.75 28.23 13.76
C ALA A 556 -16.36 27.82 15.19
N ASP A 557 -15.56 26.76 15.35
CA ASP A 557 -15.11 26.24 16.64
C ASP A 557 -13.81 26.90 17.16
N THR A 558 -13.15 27.74 16.36
CA THR A 558 -11.93 28.48 16.76
C THR A 558 -12.25 29.64 17.69
N ILE A 559 -11.37 29.88 18.66
CA ILE A 559 -11.40 31.08 19.50
C ILE A 559 -10.46 32.11 18.87
N TYR A 560 -11.01 33.27 18.52
CA TYR A 560 -10.25 34.39 18.01
C TYR A 560 -10.17 35.50 19.05
N THR A 561 -9.02 36.13 19.16
CA THR A 561 -8.76 37.28 20.01
C THR A 561 -8.45 38.51 19.16
N LYS A 562 -8.35 39.68 19.81
CA LYS A 562 -8.14 40.93 19.09
C LYS A 562 -6.82 40.89 18.31
N GLY A 563 -6.89 41.10 17.00
CA GLY A 563 -5.74 41.14 16.10
C GLY A 563 -5.57 39.86 15.27
N ASP A 564 -6.24 38.77 15.62
CA ASP A 564 -6.20 37.53 14.83
C ASP A 564 -6.83 37.75 13.45
N ARG A 565 -6.24 37.13 12.43
CA ARG A 565 -6.64 37.28 11.04
C ARG A 565 -7.13 35.97 10.48
N VAL A 566 -8.18 36.04 9.66
CA VAL A 566 -8.77 34.88 8.95
C VAL A 566 -9.13 35.23 7.52
N VAL A 567 -9.18 34.25 6.63
CA VAL A 567 -9.85 34.33 5.34
C VAL A 567 -11.29 33.82 5.52
N HIS A 568 -12.25 34.47 4.88
CA HIS A 568 -13.61 33.98 4.77
C HIS A 568 -14.25 34.53 3.50
N GLY A 569 -14.74 33.64 2.63
CA GLY A 569 -15.26 34.03 1.31
C GLY A 569 -14.22 34.75 0.45
N GLY A 570 -12.95 34.33 0.52
CA GLY A 570 -11.83 34.92 -0.22
C GLY A 570 -11.39 36.31 0.28
N VAL A 571 -11.89 36.77 1.42
CA VAL A 571 -11.56 38.07 2.01
C VAL A 571 -10.89 37.87 3.36
N THR A 572 -9.79 38.58 3.60
CA THR A 572 -9.16 38.61 4.93
C THR A 572 -9.93 39.53 5.88
N TYR A 573 -10.17 39.06 7.10
CA TYR A 573 -10.73 39.80 8.21
C TYR A 573 -9.78 39.79 9.40
N THR A 574 -9.89 40.81 10.25
CA THR A 574 -9.19 40.91 11.55
C THR A 574 -10.22 40.97 12.68
N ALA A 575 -10.04 40.16 13.72
CA ALA A 575 -10.90 40.17 14.90
C ALA A 575 -10.66 41.43 15.74
N LYS A 576 -11.74 42.10 16.13
CA LYS A 576 -11.72 43.34 16.95
C LYS A 576 -11.66 43.05 18.45
N TRP A 577 -12.16 41.90 18.87
CA TRP A 577 -12.21 41.41 20.25
C TRP A 577 -12.41 39.89 20.25
N TRP A 578 -12.46 39.31 21.45
CA TRP A 578 -12.68 37.88 21.63
C TRP A 578 -13.97 37.41 20.95
N THR A 579 -13.89 36.39 20.10
CA THR A 579 -15.06 35.82 19.45
C THR A 579 -14.91 34.33 19.16
N ARG A 580 -16.04 33.63 19.08
CA ARG A 580 -16.17 32.22 18.72
C ARG A 580 -17.53 32.01 18.06
N ASN A 581 -17.59 31.23 16.97
CA ASN A 581 -18.82 30.95 16.23
C ASN A 581 -19.63 32.20 15.79
N GLN A 582 -18.95 33.32 15.51
CA GLN A 582 -19.56 34.50 14.90
C GLN A 582 -18.88 34.73 13.56
N GLU A 583 -19.62 34.56 12.47
CA GLU A 583 -19.09 34.60 11.11
C GLU A 583 -18.63 36.02 10.70
N PRO A 584 -17.54 36.15 9.91
CA PRO A 584 -17.14 37.42 9.29
C PRO A 584 -18.22 38.02 8.37
N GLY A 585 -18.21 39.35 8.20
CA GLY A 585 -19.12 40.07 7.29
C GLY A 585 -20.33 40.75 7.94
N GLY A 586 -20.63 40.48 9.21
CA GLY A 586 -21.69 41.18 9.95
C GLY A 586 -21.38 42.67 10.20
N LYS A 587 -22.31 43.59 9.89
CA LYS A 587 -22.14 45.05 10.06
C LYS A 587 -21.70 45.49 11.47
N ASN A 588 -22.22 44.81 12.50
CA ASN A 588 -21.89 45.05 13.91
C ASN A 588 -21.16 43.84 14.53
N GLY A 589 -20.61 42.96 13.69
CA GLY A 589 -19.93 41.73 14.11
C GLY A 589 -18.55 41.99 14.72
N PRO A 590 -17.88 40.95 15.21
CA PRO A 590 -16.55 41.04 15.82
C PRO A 590 -15.43 41.24 14.78
N TRP A 591 -15.72 41.13 13.50
CA TRP A 591 -14.74 41.19 12.42
C TRP A 591 -14.68 42.56 11.75
N GLN A 592 -13.49 42.93 11.32
CA GLN A 592 -13.21 44.07 10.44
C GLN A 592 -12.52 43.53 9.19
N ARG A 593 -12.98 43.98 8.01
CA ARG A 593 -12.30 43.71 6.74
C ARG A 593 -10.98 44.46 6.63
#